data_AF-A0A969LL70-F1
#
_entry.id   AF-A0A969LL70-F1
#
_cell.length_a   1.000
_cell.length_b   1.000
_cell.length_c   1.000
_cell.angle_alpha   90.00
_cell.angle_beta   90.00
_cell.angle_gamma   90.00
#
_symmetry.space_group_name_H-M   'P 1'
#
loop_
_entity.id
_entity.type
_entity.pdbx_description
1 polymer ?
#
loop_
_entity_poly.entity_id
_entity_poly.type
_entity_poly.pdbx_seq_one_letter_code
_entity_poly.pdbx_strand_id
1 'polypeptide(L)'
;MFQGTNIIDFVKQYDTKEKCLAYLSSLKWRKGFSCSKCTNKSWSKTTFAHIRRCNKCKHKESATAGTLFHKCKIDLPKAFMIVFLVSTGKKGISSTELSRRLSLRQKTCYYFKRKVMQAMKSSGHIKLQGKVDVDEFFVGGYEEGKIGRSKGKKKQVVMGIEMKTKVFTDAMLYK
;
A
#
# COMPACT_ATOMS: atom_id res chain seq x y z
N MET A 1 -2.70 0.95 8.14
CA MET A 1 -3.58 0.21 7.20
C MET A 1 -4.86 -0.21 7.94
N PHE A 2 -5.89 -0.72 7.26
CA PHE A 2 -7.18 -1.13 7.86
C PHE A 2 -6.95 -2.05 9.07
N GLN A 3 -7.35 -1.62 10.28
CA GLN A 3 -7.08 -2.40 11.50
C GLN A 3 -8.12 -3.50 11.67
N GLY A 4 -7.68 -4.77 11.66
CA GLY A 4 -8.38 -5.89 12.30
C GLY A 4 -9.79 -6.23 11.83
N THR A 5 -10.31 -5.64 10.75
CA THR A 5 -11.65 -5.90 10.25
C THR A 5 -11.71 -7.22 9.46
N ASN A 6 -12.63 -8.09 9.82
CA ASN A 6 -13.02 -9.23 8.99
C ASN A 6 -13.47 -8.74 7.60
N ILE A 7 -13.35 -9.58 6.57
CA ILE A 7 -13.77 -9.24 5.20
C ILE A 7 -15.23 -8.75 5.13
N ILE A 8 -16.13 -9.31 5.94
CA ILE A 8 -17.55 -8.91 5.94
C ILE A 8 -17.70 -7.47 6.43
N ASP A 9 -17.05 -7.11 7.53
CA ASP A 9 -17.10 -5.76 8.09
C ASP A 9 -16.43 -4.76 7.15
N PHE A 10 -15.32 -5.17 6.52
CA PHE A 10 -14.65 -4.35 5.52
C PHE A 10 -15.57 -4.00 4.35
N VAL A 11 -16.30 -4.98 3.80
CA VAL A 11 -17.25 -4.74 2.71
C VAL A 11 -18.34 -3.77 3.17
N LYS A 12 -18.93 -3.96 4.36
CA LYS A 12 -19.96 -3.06 4.89
C LYS A 12 -19.47 -1.62 5.10
N GLN A 13 -18.21 -1.48 5.53
CA GLN A 13 -17.61 -0.18 5.80
C GLN A 13 -17.23 0.58 4.53
N TYR A 14 -16.87 -0.12 3.45
CA TYR A 14 -16.36 0.47 2.20
C TYR A 14 -17.15 0.04 0.95
N ASP A 15 -18.46 -0.19 1.08
CA ASP A 15 -19.37 -0.61 0.01
C ASP A 15 -19.61 0.48 -1.04
N THR A 16 -19.65 1.75 -0.63
CA THR A 16 -19.92 2.89 -1.52
C THR A 16 -18.68 3.74 -1.79
N LYS A 17 -18.72 4.45 -2.92
CA LYS A 17 -17.67 5.39 -3.31
C LYS A 17 -17.55 6.53 -2.31
N GLU A 18 -18.66 6.98 -1.75
CA GLU A 18 -18.77 8.06 -0.78
C GLU A 18 -18.07 7.67 0.54
N LYS A 19 -18.34 6.47 1.09
CA LYS A 19 -17.66 5.98 2.29
C LYS A 19 -16.15 5.86 2.07
N CYS A 20 -15.74 5.33 0.92
CA CYS A 20 -14.32 5.25 0.54
C CYS A 20 -13.66 6.64 0.45
N LEU A 21 -14.31 7.61 -0.18
CA LEU A 21 -13.81 8.98 -0.29
C LEU A 21 -13.76 9.70 1.05
N ALA A 22 -14.76 9.48 1.91
CA ALA A 22 -14.78 9.99 3.28
C ALA A 22 -13.56 9.50 4.07
N TYR A 23 -13.28 8.19 4.02
CA TYR A 23 -12.10 7.59 4.63
C TYR A 23 -10.79 8.17 4.08
N LEU A 24 -10.64 8.30 2.75
CA LEU A 24 -9.45 8.92 2.17
C LEU A 24 -9.29 10.38 2.59
N SER A 25 -10.39 11.12 2.67
CA SER A 25 -10.37 12.53 3.05
C SER A 25 -9.97 12.74 4.51
N SER A 26 -10.44 11.87 5.41
CA SER A 26 -10.09 11.91 6.83
C SER A 26 -8.63 11.56 7.05
N LEU A 27 -8.09 10.57 6.33
CA LEU A 27 -6.67 10.23 6.38
C LEU A 27 -5.77 11.33 5.81
N LYS A 28 -6.08 11.79 4.59
CA LYS A 28 -5.24 12.75 3.86
C LYS A 28 -5.11 14.07 4.60
N TRP A 29 -6.20 14.57 5.17
CA TRP A 29 -6.23 15.87 5.83
C TRP A 29 -6.35 15.80 7.35
N ARG A 30 -5.99 14.66 7.95
CA ARG A 30 -5.97 14.48 9.41
C ARG A 30 -5.15 15.54 10.14
N LYS A 31 -4.02 15.95 9.55
CA LYS A 31 -3.11 16.98 10.09
C LYS A 31 -3.41 18.39 9.58
N GLY A 32 -4.57 18.59 8.95
CA GLY A 32 -4.93 19.84 8.28
C GLY A 32 -4.78 19.78 6.75
N PHE A 33 -5.34 20.78 6.08
CA PHE A 33 -5.15 20.97 4.65
C PHE A 33 -3.83 21.69 4.38
N SER A 34 -3.08 21.22 3.39
CA SER A 34 -1.95 21.94 2.79
C SER A 34 -2.05 21.79 1.29
N CYS A 35 -2.12 22.89 0.56
CA CYS A 35 -2.25 22.85 -0.89
C CYS A 35 -0.99 22.28 -1.53
N SER A 36 -1.15 21.24 -2.37
CA SER A 36 -0.06 20.63 -3.14
C SER A 36 0.69 21.57 -4.10
N LYS A 37 0.13 22.74 -4.44
CA LYS A 37 0.75 23.72 -5.36
C LYS A 37 1.41 24.91 -4.67
N CYS A 38 0.85 25.40 -3.57
CA CYS A 38 1.27 26.66 -2.96
C CYS A 38 1.40 26.61 -1.44
N THR A 39 1.30 25.41 -0.84
CA THR A 39 1.44 25.10 0.60
C THR A 39 0.52 25.87 1.56
N ASN A 40 -0.40 26.65 1.02
CA ASN A 40 -1.39 27.40 1.78
C ASN A 40 -2.37 26.45 2.50
N LYS A 41 -2.74 26.81 3.73
CA LYS A 41 -3.58 25.99 4.61
C LYS A 41 -5.08 26.33 4.52
N SER A 42 -5.43 27.50 3.99
CA SER A 42 -6.83 27.91 3.84
C SER A 42 -7.49 27.29 2.61
N TRP A 43 -8.73 26.81 2.81
CA TRP A 43 -9.51 26.12 1.79
C TRP A 43 -11.01 26.38 1.96
N SER A 44 -11.76 26.17 0.89
CA SER A 44 -13.21 26.20 0.86
C SER A 44 -13.77 24.92 0.26
N LYS A 45 -14.98 24.56 0.67
CA LYS A 45 -15.74 23.44 0.08
C LYS A 45 -16.08 23.77 -1.38
N THR A 46 -16.17 22.73 -2.21
CA THR A 46 -16.64 22.82 -3.60
C THR A 46 -17.96 22.05 -3.71
N THR A 47 -18.71 22.24 -4.79
CA THR A 47 -19.92 21.47 -5.15
C THR A 47 -19.68 19.95 -5.17
N PHE A 48 -18.47 19.52 -5.53
CA PHE A 48 -18.08 18.12 -5.51
C PHE A 48 -17.63 17.69 -4.10
N ALA A 49 -18.25 16.62 -3.59
CA ALA A 49 -17.92 16.04 -2.30
C ALA A 49 -16.44 15.57 -2.26
N HIS A 50 -15.82 15.70 -1.09
CA HIS A 50 -14.43 15.29 -0.83
C HIS A 50 -13.38 15.94 -1.74
N ILE A 51 -13.67 17.15 -2.26
CA ILE A 51 -12.74 18.04 -2.95
C ILE A 51 -12.59 19.33 -2.16
N ARG A 52 -11.35 19.74 -1.90
CA ARG A 52 -11.03 21.02 -1.25
C ARG A 52 -10.43 21.97 -2.26
N ARG A 53 -10.93 23.21 -2.31
CA ARG A 53 -10.38 24.28 -3.16
C ARG A 53 -9.48 25.17 -2.32
N CYS A 54 -8.24 25.39 -2.75
CA CYS A 54 -7.34 26.33 -2.09
C CYS A 54 -7.83 27.78 -2.26
N ASN A 55 -7.80 28.56 -1.19
CA ASN A 55 -8.28 29.96 -1.26
C ASN A 55 -7.30 30.90 -1.97
N LYS A 56 -6.00 30.58 -1.93
CA LYS A 56 -4.91 31.34 -2.58
C LYS A 56 -4.83 31.07 -4.09
N CYS A 57 -4.44 29.86 -4.49
CA CYS A 57 -4.22 29.53 -5.90
C CYS A 57 -5.43 28.93 -6.63
N LYS A 58 -6.58 28.81 -5.94
CA LYS A 58 -7.83 28.23 -6.48
C LYS A 58 -7.73 26.78 -6.98
N HIS A 59 -6.61 26.09 -6.75
CA HIS A 59 -6.42 24.68 -7.10
C HIS A 59 -7.44 23.80 -6.35
N LYS A 60 -8.07 22.87 -7.08
CA LYS A 60 -8.99 21.88 -6.55
C LYS A 60 -8.24 20.58 -6.30
N GLU A 61 -8.28 20.10 -5.07
CA GLU A 61 -7.58 18.89 -4.66
C GLU A 61 -8.56 17.85 -4.16
N SER A 62 -8.60 16.68 -4.81
CA SER A 62 -9.46 15.57 -4.43
C SER A 62 -8.84 14.75 -3.29
N ALA A 63 -9.68 14.02 -2.57
CA ALA A 63 -9.24 13.04 -1.55
C ALA A 63 -8.35 11.92 -2.14
N THR A 64 -8.50 11.61 -3.43
CA THR A 64 -7.67 10.61 -4.14
C THR A 64 -6.35 11.17 -4.68
N ALA A 65 -6.21 12.50 -4.81
CA ALA A 65 -5.01 13.11 -5.35
C ALA A 65 -3.80 12.85 -4.45
N GLY A 66 -2.65 12.50 -5.04
CA GLY A 66 -1.43 12.21 -4.28
C GLY A 66 -1.50 10.98 -3.38
N THR A 67 -2.53 10.13 -3.50
CA THR A 67 -2.64 8.86 -2.75
C THR A 67 -2.47 7.65 -3.67
N LEU A 68 -2.48 6.45 -3.09
CA LEU A 68 -2.54 5.18 -3.82
C LEU A 68 -3.68 5.14 -4.85
N PHE A 69 -4.77 5.86 -4.60
CA PHE A 69 -5.95 5.92 -5.47
C PHE A 69 -5.91 7.08 -6.49
N HIS A 70 -4.78 7.78 -6.60
CA HIS A 70 -4.63 8.86 -7.57
C HIS A 70 -4.80 8.35 -9.00
N LYS A 71 -5.69 9.01 -9.76
CA LYS A 71 -6.10 8.64 -11.13
C LYS A 71 -6.56 7.18 -11.27
N CYS A 72 -7.14 6.60 -10.21
CA CYS A 72 -7.68 5.25 -10.24
C CYS A 72 -8.92 5.20 -11.17
N LYS A 73 -8.86 4.33 -12.18
CA LYS A 73 -10.00 4.06 -13.09
C LYS A 73 -10.88 2.89 -12.62
N ILE A 74 -10.47 2.18 -11.57
CA ILE A 74 -11.23 1.10 -10.94
C ILE A 74 -12.21 1.74 -9.96
N ASP A 75 -13.42 1.17 -9.86
CA ASP A 75 -14.38 1.51 -8.81
C ASP A 75 -13.71 1.50 -7.44
N LEU A 76 -13.94 2.57 -6.66
CA LEU A 76 -13.21 2.78 -5.42
C LEU A 76 -13.41 1.63 -4.39
N PRO A 77 -14.63 1.07 -4.22
CA PRO A 77 -14.85 -0.12 -3.38
C PRO A 77 -14.01 -1.34 -3.82
N LYS A 78 -13.96 -1.62 -5.14
CA LYS A 78 -13.15 -2.72 -5.68
C LYS A 78 -11.65 -2.46 -5.49
N ALA A 79 -11.21 -1.23 -5.69
CA ALA A 79 -9.81 -0.85 -5.45
C ALA A 79 -9.43 -1.02 -3.97
N PHE A 80 -10.31 -0.63 -3.05
CA PHE A 80 -10.16 -0.87 -1.61
C PHE A 80 -10.06 -2.36 -1.30
N MET A 81 -10.92 -3.18 -1.92
CA MET A 81 -10.87 -4.63 -1.75
C MET A 81 -9.55 -5.24 -2.24
N ILE A 82 -8.98 -4.75 -3.35
CA ILE A 82 -7.64 -5.19 -3.79
C ILE A 82 -6.59 -4.85 -2.72
N VAL A 83 -6.61 -3.64 -2.16
CA VAL A 83 -5.69 -3.24 -1.10
C VAL A 83 -5.84 -4.16 0.12
N PHE A 84 -7.08 -4.41 0.55
CA PHE A 84 -7.38 -5.30 1.66
C PHE A 84 -6.80 -6.70 1.43
N LEU A 85 -7.17 -7.36 0.33
CA LEU A 85 -6.73 -8.73 0.00
C LEU A 85 -5.21 -8.87 -0.15
N VAL A 86 -4.55 -7.84 -0.71
CA VAL A 86 -3.09 -7.81 -0.84
C VAL A 86 -2.42 -7.61 0.53
N SER A 87 -3.01 -6.78 1.40
CA SER A 87 -2.45 -6.48 2.72
C SER A 87 -2.66 -7.57 3.77
N THR A 88 -3.76 -8.32 3.70
CA THR A 88 -4.11 -9.36 4.68
C THR A 88 -3.68 -10.76 4.25
N GLY A 89 -3.36 -10.98 2.98
CA GLY A 89 -3.00 -12.28 2.44
C GLY A 89 -1.59 -12.74 2.83
N LYS A 90 -1.49 -13.72 3.74
CA LYS A 90 -0.19 -14.31 4.18
C LYS A 90 0.67 -14.87 3.02
N LYS A 91 0.03 -15.50 2.02
CA LYS A 91 0.72 -16.11 0.86
C LYS A 91 0.75 -15.19 -0.38
N GLY A 92 0.29 -13.95 -0.25
CA GLY A 92 -0.03 -13.10 -1.39
C GLY A 92 -1.20 -13.64 -2.24
N ILE A 93 -1.79 -12.77 -3.07
CA ILE A 93 -2.91 -13.13 -3.97
C ILE A 93 -2.51 -12.92 -5.42
N SER A 94 -2.78 -13.87 -6.32
CA SER A 94 -2.45 -13.74 -7.74
C SER A 94 -3.35 -12.70 -8.42
N SER A 95 -2.89 -12.09 -9.52
CA SER A 95 -3.73 -11.15 -10.28
C SER A 95 -4.88 -11.84 -11.00
N THR A 96 -4.73 -13.13 -11.36
CA THR A 96 -5.80 -13.96 -11.91
C THR A 96 -6.88 -14.23 -10.87
N GLU A 97 -6.51 -14.49 -9.62
CA GLU A 97 -7.46 -14.66 -8.52
C GLU A 97 -8.22 -13.36 -8.21
N LEU A 98 -7.51 -12.23 -8.15
CA LEU A 98 -8.15 -10.91 -8.02
C LEU A 98 -9.13 -10.62 -9.16
N SER A 99 -8.79 -11.02 -10.39
CA SER A 99 -9.64 -10.86 -11.57
C SER A 99 -10.95 -11.63 -11.42
N ARG A 100 -10.88 -12.89 -10.98
CA ARG A 100 -12.06 -13.74 -10.73
C ARG A 100 -12.93 -13.22 -9.60
N ARG A 101 -12.34 -12.84 -8.46
CA ARG A 101 -13.10 -12.39 -7.28
C ARG A 101 -13.81 -11.04 -7.48
N LEU A 102 -13.24 -10.14 -8.28
CA LEU A 102 -13.72 -8.76 -8.41
C LEU A 102 -14.36 -8.47 -9.78
N SER A 103 -14.43 -9.48 -10.65
CA SER A 103 -14.92 -9.34 -12.03
C SER A 103 -14.23 -8.19 -12.77
N LEU A 104 -12.91 -8.10 -12.62
CA LEU A 104 -12.07 -7.08 -13.26
C LEU A 104 -11.14 -7.75 -14.27
N ARG A 105 -10.72 -7.01 -15.31
CA ARG A 105 -9.69 -7.50 -16.24
C ARG A 105 -8.40 -7.79 -15.48
N GLN A 106 -7.81 -8.97 -15.70
CA GLN A 106 -6.59 -9.41 -15.02
C GLN A 106 -5.46 -8.38 -15.10
N LYS A 107 -5.28 -7.74 -16.26
CA LYS A 107 -4.26 -6.71 -16.48
C LYS A 107 -4.45 -5.49 -15.55
N THR A 108 -5.70 -5.10 -15.30
CA THR A 108 -6.06 -4.03 -14.35
C THR A 108 -5.69 -4.41 -12.92
N CYS A 109 -6.06 -5.63 -12.50
CA CYS A 109 -5.69 -6.16 -11.19
C CYS A 109 -4.17 -6.24 -11.02
N TYR A 110 -3.44 -6.67 -12.05
CA TYR A 110 -1.98 -6.77 -12.02
C TYR A 110 -1.32 -5.39 -11.80
N TYR A 111 -1.67 -4.38 -12.60
CA TYR A 111 -1.09 -3.04 -12.43
C TYR A 111 -1.45 -2.41 -11.09
N PHE A 112 -2.70 -2.54 -10.66
CA PHE A 112 -3.11 -1.97 -9.38
C PHE A 112 -2.45 -2.70 -8.22
N LYS A 113 -2.43 -4.04 -8.20
CA LYS A 113 -1.69 -4.83 -7.22
C LYS A 113 -0.22 -4.38 -7.13
N ARG A 114 0.47 -4.21 -8.27
CA ARG A 114 1.86 -3.70 -8.27
C ARG A 114 1.98 -2.32 -7.64
N LYS A 115 1.04 -1.42 -7.91
CA LYS A 115 0.97 -0.10 -7.27
C LYS A 115 0.80 -0.21 -5.74
N VAL A 116 -0.06 -1.14 -5.28
CA VAL A 116 -0.24 -1.43 -3.85
C VAL A 116 1.06 -1.97 -3.23
N MET A 117 1.68 -2.97 -3.85
CA MET A 117 2.93 -3.57 -3.36
C MET A 117 4.06 -2.55 -3.30
N GLN A 118 4.15 -1.65 -4.29
CA GLN A 118 5.13 -0.57 -4.28
C GLN A 118 4.88 0.41 -3.13
N ALA A 119 3.62 0.74 -2.85
CA ALA A 119 3.27 1.60 -1.72
C ALA A 119 3.50 0.91 -0.36
N MET A 120 3.36 -0.41 -0.30
CA MET A 120 3.66 -1.23 0.88
C MET A 120 5.15 -1.53 1.07
N LYS A 121 5.99 -1.19 0.09
CA LYS A 121 7.44 -1.42 0.18
C LYS A 121 7.97 -0.68 1.41
N SER A 122 8.64 -1.43 2.29
CA SER A 122 9.30 -0.86 3.47
C SER A 122 10.22 0.27 3.04
N SER A 123 10.23 1.37 3.79
CA SER A 123 11.16 2.48 3.59
C SER A 123 12.62 2.11 3.85
N GLY A 124 12.89 0.88 4.31
CA GLY A 124 14.25 0.41 4.62
C GLY A 124 14.80 1.01 5.92
N HIS A 125 14.05 1.90 6.58
CA HIS A 125 14.45 2.55 7.82
C HIS A 125 13.95 1.83 9.08
N ILE A 126 13.40 0.62 8.94
CA ILE A 126 13.02 -0.20 10.08
C ILE A 126 14.29 -0.90 10.58
N LYS A 127 14.94 -0.31 11.58
CA LYS A 127 15.99 -1.01 12.33
C LYS A 127 15.34 -2.17 13.08
N LEU A 128 15.86 -3.38 12.92
CA LEU A 128 15.47 -4.51 13.75
C LEU A 128 15.92 -4.20 15.19
N GLN A 129 15.03 -4.38 16.18
CA GLN A 129 15.30 -4.11 17.59
C GLN A 129 15.11 -5.40 18.43
N GLY A 130 15.69 -5.48 19.63
CA GLY A 130 15.53 -6.67 20.47
C GLY A 130 16.23 -7.93 19.92
N LYS A 131 15.60 -9.11 20.07
CA LYS A 131 16.21 -10.39 19.67
C LYS A 131 16.07 -10.62 18.17
N VAL A 132 17.21 -10.59 17.48
CA VAL A 132 17.31 -10.76 16.03
C VAL A 132 18.20 -11.96 15.75
N ASP A 133 17.66 -12.94 15.03
CA ASP A 133 18.45 -14.04 14.51
C ASP A 133 18.95 -13.64 13.12
N VAL A 134 20.26 -13.76 12.90
CA VAL A 134 20.90 -13.42 11.64
C VAL A 134 21.48 -14.69 11.05
N ASP A 135 21.06 -15.02 9.84
CA ASP A 135 21.61 -16.15 9.08
C ASP A 135 22.10 -15.69 7.72
N GLU A 136 23.04 -16.44 7.15
CA GLU A 136 23.58 -16.21 5.82
C GLU A 136 23.38 -17.43 4.93
N PHE A 137 22.98 -17.16 3.69
CA PHE A 137 22.83 -18.19 2.66
C PHE A 137 23.29 -17.67 1.30
N PHE A 138 23.45 -18.60 0.36
CA PHE A 138 23.93 -18.28 -0.99
C PHE A 138 22.80 -18.51 -1.99
N VAL A 139 22.50 -17.49 -2.80
CA VAL A 139 21.51 -17.53 -3.88
C VAL A 139 22.21 -17.58 -5.23
N GLY A 140 21.95 -18.62 -6.01
CA GLY A 140 22.48 -18.80 -7.37
C GLY A 140 22.27 -20.22 -7.89
N GLY A 141 22.58 -20.43 -9.17
CA GLY A 141 22.47 -21.73 -9.84
C GLY A 141 23.64 -22.67 -9.57
N TYR A 142 23.59 -23.85 -10.18
CA TYR A 142 24.71 -24.80 -10.22
C TYR A 142 25.94 -24.18 -10.92
N GLU A 143 27.12 -24.51 -10.43
CA GLU A 143 28.40 -24.12 -11.03
C GLU A 143 29.31 -25.34 -11.10
N GLU A 144 29.82 -25.63 -12.29
CA GLU A 144 30.71 -26.75 -12.54
C GLU A 144 32.01 -26.61 -11.72
N GLY A 145 32.41 -27.68 -11.04
CA GLY A 145 33.56 -27.68 -10.13
C GLY A 145 33.36 -26.93 -8.80
N LYS A 146 32.15 -26.44 -8.49
CA LYS A 146 31.83 -25.73 -7.24
C LYS A 146 30.75 -26.46 -6.44
N ILE A 147 31.15 -26.99 -5.28
CA ILE A 147 30.27 -27.79 -4.41
C ILE A 147 29.55 -26.88 -3.40
N GLY A 148 28.24 -27.06 -3.23
CA GLY A 148 27.48 -26.47 -2.13
C GLY A 148 27.51 -24.94 -2.08
N ARG A 149 27.94 -24.38 -0.94
CA ARG A 149 28.00 -22.93 -0.63
C ARG A 149 29.31 -22.25 -1.08
N SER A 150 30.09 -22.88 -1.95
CA SER A 150 31.39 -22.33 -2.36
C SER A 150 31.28 -21.01 -3.13
N LYS A 151 32.29 -20.14 -2.97
CA LYS A 151 32.37 -18.82 -3.61
C LYS A 151 32.51 -18.99 -5.14
N GLY A 152 31.66 -18.26 -5.86
CA GLY A 152 31.49 -18.31 -7.31
C GLY A 152 30.61 -17.16 -7.81
N LYS A 153 29.73 -17.40 -8.79
CA LYS A 153 28.71 -16.44 -9.24
C LYS A 153 27.55 -16.30 -8.25
N LYS A 154 27.39 -17.25 -7.32
CA LYS A 154 26.40 -17.19 -6.24
C LYS A 154 26.55 -15.91 -5.42
N LYS A 155 25.43 -15.27 -5.12
CA LYS A 155 25.36 -14.07 -4.27
C LYS A 155 25.13 -14.50 -2.83
N GLN A 156 26.01 -14.08 -1.93
CA GLN A 156 25.76 -14.19 -0.50
C GLN A 156 24.64 -13.23 -0.12
N VAL A 157 23.65 -13.75 0.60
CA VAL A 157 22.50 -13.01 1.12
C VAL A 157 22.49 -13.20 2.62
N VAL A 158 22.46 -12.08 3.34
CA VAL A 158 22.31 -12.07 4.79
C VAL A 158 20.85 -11.70 5.09
N MET A 159 20.20 -12.48 5.94
CA MET A 159 18.83 -12.25 6.37
C MET A 159 18.78 -12.16 7.89
N GLY A 160 18.28 -11.03 8.39
CA GLY A 160 17.95 -10.84 9.81
C GLY A 160 16.46 -11.00 10.02
N ILE A 161 16.07 -11.84 10.98
CA ILE A 161 14.68 -12.04 11.40
C ILE A 161 14.53 -11.57 12.84
N GLU A 162 13.69 -10.57 13.06
CA GLU A 162 13.31 -10.10 14.39
C GLU A 162 12.06 -10.85 14.87
N MET A 163 12.20 -11.59 15.96
CA MET A 163 11.09 -12.35 16.56
C MET A 163 10.23 -11.42 17.43
N LYS A 164 9.11 -10.93 16.90
CA LYS A 164 8.12 -10.14 17.65
C LYS A 164 6.91 -10.97 18.05
N THR A 165 6.49 -10.86 19.31
CA THR A 165 5.23 -11.41 19.84
C THR A 165 3.98 -10.67 19.33
N LYS A 166 4.13 -9.51 18.66
CA LYS A 166 3.02 -8.75 18.04
C LYS A 166 3.35 -8.34 16.60
N VAL A 167 2.38 -8.55 15.70
CA VAL A 167 2.45 -8.18 14.29
C VAL A 167 2.41 -6.65 14.15
N PHE A 168 3.52 -6.05 13.72
CA PHE A 168 3.61 -4.61 13.44
C PHE A 168 2.98 -4.33 12.07
N THR A 169 1.92 -3.53 12.01
CA THR A 169 1.33 -3.00 10.77
C THR A 169 1.51 -1.49 10.67
N ASP A 170 2.74 -1.02 10.91
CA ASP A 170 3.09 0.40 10.76
C ASP A 170 3.96 0.61 9.52
N ALA A 171 3.29 0.55 8.38
CA ALA A 171 3.79 1.14 7.15
C ALA A 171 2.62 1.91 6.53
N MET A 172 2.60 3.24 6.69
CA MET A 172 2.07 4.23 5.74
C MET A 172 1.84 5.60 6.39
N LEU A 173 2.91 6.22 6.88
CA LEU A 173 2.98 7.69 6.93
C LEU A 173 4.18 8.12 6.10
N TYR A 174 3.98 8.18 4.79
CA TYR A 174 4.86 8.98 3.94
C TYR A 174 4.63 10.46 4.30
N LYS A 175 5.71 11.15 4.69
CA LYS A 175 5.86 12.59 4.51
C LYS A 175 6.24 12.84 3.05
#